data_AF-A0A2M7NLL6-F1
#
_entry.id   AF-A0A2M7NLL6-F1
#
_cell.length_a   1.000
_cell.length_b   1.000
_cell.length_c   1.000
_cell.angle_alpha   90.00
_cell.angle_beta   90.00
_cell.angle_gamma   90.00
#
_symmetry.space_group_name_H-M   'P 1'
#
loop_
_entity.id
_entity.type
_entity.pdbx_description
1 polymer ?
#
loop_
_entity_poly.entity_id
_entity_poly.type
_entity_poly.pdbx_seq_one_letter_code
_entity_poly.pdbx_strand_id
1 'polypeptide(L)'
;MSKSKIFFIVLSVLLLIIGSVYGYEYFTNKSTIEKADALYQEGKFDEALPYYKKAQNGFFGTYRYESWAGEREIQRIKKEMIPVLERAKKALKNDNIDSVLVTFKNLKNINGIYVSYRIEPVSLNTEIAKYKKLAKEKILSLAKKSETQNPAEAIKLYSAFDYEDEEYKTYQAKIKTLYKPAILEKYNEKDYTKALSFYNKMDDIDKIKYKTELKEPVNHSRLEAAKKHKKFALLSYMNGDMSSLESITKLLLAVDSTSSHNKEAKTELENLNQEVAYEMGTEEYKVGNLDEALHFFAQIPQNSVHYKDASQKITEISQKLEKEHKDSYLAKKRTEAYAEIKKQLSPYLNDKKTYSVILADAEETNKKFKYTIVYQDKSVPTTKTTDFLKVSDSTYNFFLDDIGMEILSNKGQQITQAGYSNYVGNSQYGTWKQNDEGSFWEFYGKYVLLSTLFNSNRIYRSDYTTYNRYYRTSSRPYYGSVYVPLQSAVKQTPRFQQTVANRSQKSWFYAKSVPSRSSKSTSTASTSNKSWYYGRQPMKRSSYTSKSTASNRSSYGRSSTASSSSGSYSSGRSSSSSGSSSSGYRSSSSSSSRSSSSSSRTTRSSSSSSRSRSSSSRGGK
;
A
#
# COMPACT_ATOMS: atom_id res chain seq x y z
N MET A 1 -55.44 64.85 -40.91
CA MET A 1 -55.11 63.68 -40.06
C MET A 1 -53.79 63.95 -39.34
N SER A 2 -53.70 63.81 -38.02
CA SER A 2 -52.42 64.11 -37.33
C SER A 2 -51.37 63.03 -37.65
N LYS A 3 -50.09 63.41 -37.70
CA LYS A 3 -48.97 62.47 -37.97
C LYS A 3 -49.00 61.24 -37.06
N SER A 4 -49.45 61.40 -35.81
CA SER A 4 -49.66 60.31 -34.85
C SER A 4 -50.72 59.30 -35.30
N LYS A 5 -51.87 59.75 -35.83
CA LYS A 5 -52.91 58.83 -36.33
C LYS A 5 -52.45 58.02 -37.55
N ILE A 6 -51.67 58.63 -38.43
CA ILE A 6 -51.06 57.93 -39.59
C ILE A 6 -50.06 56.87 -39.10
N PHE A 7 -49.22 57.21 -38.12
CA PHE A 7 -48.27 56.26 -37.52
C PHE A 7 -48.96 55.03 -36.92
N PHE A 8 -50.02 55.22 -36.12
CA PHE A 8 -50.74 54.09 -35.50
C PHE A 8 -51.44 53.19 -36.53
N ILE A 9 -51.96 53.74 -37.62
CA ILE A 9 -52.55 52.94 -38.70
C ILE A 9 -51.47 52.14 -39.42
N VAL A 10 -50.34 52.76 -39.77
CA VAL A 10 -49.21 52.06 -40.41
C VAL A 10 -48.67 50.95 -39.51
N LEU A 11 -48.50 51.23 -38.20
CA LEU A 11 -48.07 50.22 -37.23
C LEU A 11 -49.07 49.07 -37.10
N SER A 12 -50.38 49.35 -37.06
CA SER A 12 -51.42 48.33 -36.95
C SER A 12 -51.47 47.43 -38.20
N VAL A 13 -51.36 48.03 -39.38
CA VAL A 13 -51.27 47.29 -40.66
C VAL A 13 -50.01 46.43 -40.69
N LEU A 14 -48.87 46.97 -40.24
CA LEU A 14 -47.61 46.23 -40.17
C LEU A 14 -47.69 45.04 -39.20
N LEU A 15 -48.33 45.21 -38.03
CA LEU A 15 -48.56 44.13 -37.09
C LEU A 15 -49.50 43.05 -37.64
N LEU A 16 -50.56 43.42 -38.37
CA LEU A 16 -51.45 42.47 -39.03
C LEU A 16 -50.74 41.68 -40.15
N ILE A 17 -49.87 42.34 -40.92
CA ILE A 17 -49.04 41.69 -41.92
C ILE A 17 -48.06 40.73 -41.25
N ILE A 18 -47.34 41.16 -40.22
CA ILE A 18 -46.41 40.29 -39.46
C ILE A 18 -47.16 39.08 -38.88
N GLY A 19 -48.32 39.29 -38.26
CA GLY A 19 -49.14 38.20 -37.71
C GLY A 19 -49.63 37.21 -38.77
N SER A 20 -50.02 37.71 -39.95
CA SER A 20 -50.47 36.86 -41.06
C SER A 20 -49.32 36.05 -41.65
N VAL A 21 -48.15 36.66 -41.85
CA VAL A 21 -46.94 35.96 -42.34
C VAL A 21 -46.46 34.94 -41.30
N TYR A 22 -46.49 35.30 -40.01
CA TYR A 22 -46.15 34.39 -38.91
C TYR A 22 -47.10 33.18 -38.87
N GLY A 23 -48.42 33.40 -38.95
CA GLY A 23 -49.41 32.33 -38.96
C GLY A 23 -49.25 31.40 -40.15
N TYR A 24 -49.05 31.95 -41.35
CA TYR A 24 -48.79 31.17 -42.56
C TYR A 24 -47.52 30.31 -42.44
N GLU A 25 -46.42 30.89 -41.95
CA GLU A 25 -45.18 30.14 -41.69
C GLU A 25 -45.39 29.04 -40.65
N TYR A 26 -46.09 29.33 -39.56
CA TYR A 26 -46.36 28.36 -38.50
C TYR A 26 -47.10 27.13 -39.02
N PHE A 27 -48.20 27.29 -39.77
CA PHE A 27 -48.98 26.17 -40.29
C PHE A 27 -48.23 25.38 -41.37
N THR A 28 -47.47 26.06 -42.23
CA THR A 28 -46.67 25.40 -43.28
C THR A 28 -45.52 24.60 -42.70
N ASN A 29 -44.82 25.14 -41.68
CA ASN A 29 -43.77 24.42 -40.97
C ASN A 29 -44.33 23.26 -40.15
N LYS A 30 -45.48 23.42 -39.50
CA LYS A 30 -46.17 22.34 -38.78
C LYS A 30 -46.48 21.14 -39.70
N SER A 31 -47.14 21.39 -40.84
CA SER A 31 -47.44 20.32 -41.81
C SER A 31 -46.17 19.67 -42.38
N THR A 32 -45.11 20.47 -42.58
CA THR A 32 -43.80 19.96 -43.04
C THR A 32 -43.18 19.02 -42.00
N ILE A 33 -43.26 19.36 -40.72
CA ILE A 33 -42.76 18.52 -39.62
C ILE A 33 -43.61 17.26 -39.45
N GLU A 34 -44.94 17.36 -39.47
CA GLU A 34 -45.81 16.18 -39.39
C GLU A 34 -45.52 15.16 -40.50
N LYS A 35 -45.22 15.65 -41.72
CA LYS A 35 -44.78 14.78 -42.81
C LYS A 35 -43.38 14.19 -42.58
N ALA A 36 -42.45 14.98 -42.05
CA ALA A 36 -41.10 14.51 -41.69
C ALA A 36 -41.15 13.43 -40.60
N ASP A 37 -42.00 13.63 -39.61
CA ASP A 37 -42.28 12.74 -38.49
C ASP A 37 -42.87 11.41 -38.96
N ALA A 38 -43.85 11.43 -39.86
CA ALA A 38 -44.43 10.22 -40.44
C ALA A 38 -43.39 9.40 -41.22
N LEU A 39 -42.59 10.05 -42.07
CA LEU A 39 -41.49 9.40 -42.81
C LEU A 39 -40.42 8.86 -41.86
N TYR A 40 -40.14 9.57 -40.76
CA TYR A 40 -39.21 9.13 -39.73
C TYR A 40 -39.69 7.88 -38.99
N GLN A 41 -40.98 7.79 -38.64
CA GLN A 41 -41.59 6.60 -38.03
C GLN A 41 -41.53 5.37 -38.94
N GLU A 42 -41.74 5.59 -40.26
CA GLU A 42 -41.59 4.55 -41.28
C GLU A 42 -40.13 4.13 -41.51
N GLY A 43 -39.15 4.90 -41.01
CA GLY A 43 -37.71 4.66 -41.21
C GLY A 43 -37.18 5.17 -42.55
N LYS A 44 -37.96 5.99 -43.27
CA LYS A 44 -37.57 6.65 -44.53
C LYS A 44 -36.73 7.90 -44.25
N PHE A 45 -35.57 7.70 -43.61
CA PHE A 45 -34.75 8.80 -43.08
C PHE A 45 -34.18 9.73 -44.16
N ASP A 46 -33.89 9.21 -45.37
CA ASP A 46 -33.45 10.03 -46.51
C ASP A 46 -34.57 10.94 -47.03
N GLU A 47 -35.81 10.46 -47.01
CA GLU A 47 -36.99 11.24 -47.41
C GLU A 47 -37.40 12.25 -46.34
N ALA A 48 -37.27 11.90 -45.05
CA ALA A 48 -37.61 12.78 -43.92
C ALA A 48 -36.67 13.99 -43.77
N LEU A 49 -35.36 13.78 -43.98
CA LEU A 49 -34.32 14.80 -43.79
C LEU A 49 -34.57 16.13 -44.52
N PRO A 50 -34.92 16.16 -45.82
CA PRO A 50 -35.20 17.44 -46.51
C PRO A 50 -36.40 18.19 -45.92
N TYR A 51 -37.41 17.51 -45.37
CA TYR A 51 -38.55 18.18 -44.72
C TYR A 51 -38.12 18.84 -43.41
N TYR A 52 -37.30 18.18 -42.59
CA TYR A 52 -36.73 18.82 -41.40
C TYR A 52 -35.90 20.05 -41.76
N LYS A 53 -34.99 19.95 -42.75
CA LYS A 53 -34.20 21.11 -43.22
C LYS A 53 -35.06 22.26 -43.75
N LYS A 54 -36.15 21.94 -44.46
CA LYS A 54 -37.09 22.94 -44.96
C LYS A 54 -37.76 23.71 -43.82
N ALA A 55 -38.20 23.02 -42.78
CA ALA A 55 -38.80 23.65 -41.59
C ALA A 55 -37.78 24.49 -40.78
N GLN A 56 -36.48 24.20 -40.89
CA GLN A 56 -35.42 24.95 -40.19
C GLN A 56 -35.23 26.38 -40.71
N ASN A 57 -35.48 26.57 -42.01
CA ASN A 57 -35.19 27.80 -42.74
C ASN A 57 -36.36 28.81 -42.75
N GLY A 58 -37.36 28.61 -41.89
CA GLY A 58 -38.46 29.56 -41.71
C GLY A 58 -37.98 30.93 -41.21
N PHE A 59 -38.61 32.01 -41.67
CA PHE A 59 -38.23 33.39 -41.36
C PHE A 59 -38.37 33.72 -39.86
N PHE A 60 -39.40 33.19 -39.21
CA PHE A 60 -39.64 33.36 -37.77
C PHE A 60 -39.08 32.21 -36.91
N GLY A 61 -38.43 31.22 -37.53
CA GLY A 61 -37.84 30.08 -36.82
C GLY A 61 -38.87 29.23 -36.07
N THR A 62 -40.13 29.22 -36.53
CA THR A 62 -41.17 28.37 -35.96
C THR A 62 -40.76 26.90 -36.09
N TYR A 63 -40.79 26.16 -34.98
CA TYR A 63 -40.35 24.75 -34.90
C TYR A 63 -38.87 24.45 -35.21
N ARG A 64 -37.98 25.45 -35.06
CA ARG A 64 -36.54 25.28 -35.29
C ARG A 64 -35.91 24.20 -34.39
N TYR A 65 -36.42 24.03 -33.17
CA TYR A 65 -35.92 23.03 -32.23
C TYR A 65 -36.25 21.61 -32.70
N GLU A 66 -37.50 21.36 -33.08
CA GLU A 66 -38.00 20.08 -33.54
C GLU A 66 -37.30 19.68 -34.85
N SER A 67 -37.20 20.61 -35.80
CA SER A 67 -36.46 20.42 -37.03
C SER A 67 -34.99 20.04 -36.79
N TRP A 68 -34.30 20.79 -35.94
CA TRP A 68 -32.89 20.53 -35.61
C TRP A 68 -32.70 19.20 -34.88
N ALA A 69 -33.60 18.87 -33.95
CA ALA A 69 -33.56 17.62 -33.20
C ALA A 69 -33.82 16.42 -34.12
N GLY A 70 -34.79 16.50 -35.03
CA GLY A 70 -35.09 15.48 -36.03
C GLY A 70 -33.92 15.24 -37.00
N GLU A 71 -33.30 16.31 -37.52
CA GLU A 71 -32.09 16.18 -38.35
C GLU A 71 -30.93 15.52 -37.59
N ARG A 72 -30.63 15.99 -36.37
CA ARG A 72 -29.54 15.46 -35.56
C ARG A 72 -29.73 13.97 -35.27
N GLU A 73 -30.96 13.56 -34.97
CA GLU A 73 -31.29 12.16 -34.70
C GLU A 73 -31.15 11.30 -35.96
N ILE A 74 -31.63 11.76 -37.13
CA ILE A 74 -31.41 11.07 -38.40
C ILE A 74 -29.92 10.86 -38.67
N GLN A 75 -29.10 11.90 -38.46
CA GLN A 75 -27.65 11.78 -38.67
C GLN A 75 -27.00 10.77 -37.72
N ARG A 76 -27.45 10.74 -36.45
CA ARG A 76 -27.00 9.72 -35.48
C ARG A 76 -27.39 8.32 -35.94
N ILE A 77 -28.65 8.11 -36.32
CA ILE A 77 -29.16 6.82 -36.81
C ILE A 77 -28.33 6.33 -38.00
N LYS A 78 -28.10 7.20 -39.00
CA LYS A 78 -27.30 6.85 -40.18
C LYS A 78 -25.85 6.52 -39.87
N LYS A 79 -25.24 7.24 -38.92
CA LYS A 79 -23.82 7.07 -38.60
C LYS A 79 -23.55 5.91 -37.66
N GLU A 80 -24.47 5.63 -36.73
CA GLU A 80 -24.22 4.71 -35.62
C GLU A 80 -25.07 3.45 -35.72
N MET A 81 -26.38 3.58 -35.99
CA MET A 81 -27.31 2.45 -35.89
C MET A 81 -27.36 1.60 -37.17
N ILE A 82 -27.54 2.23 -38.33
CA ILE A 82 -27.61 1.50 -39.61
C ILE A 82 -26.34 0.67 -39.86
N PRO A 83 -25.11 1.19 -39.65
CA PRO A 83 -23.90 0.39 -39.84
C PRO A 83 -23.74 -0.73 -38.82
N VAL A 84 -24.26 -0.59 -37.61
CA VAL A 84 -24.30 -1.69 -36.62
C VAL A 84 -25.28 -2.77 -37.08
N LEU A 85 -26.44 -2.39 -37.58
CA LEU A 85 -27.46 -3.31 -38.08
C LEU A 85 -26.98 -4.07 -39.32
N GLU A 86 -26.35 -3.40 -40.27
CA GLU A 86 -25.79 -4.06 -41.47
C GLU A 86 -24.64 -5.01 -41.12
N ARG A 87 -23.77 -4.62 -40.17
CA ARG A 87 -22.76 -5.53 -39.62
C ARG A 87 -23.41 -6.73 -38.94
N ALA A 88 -24.52 -6.53 -38.24
CA ALA A 88 -25.26 -7.61 -37.61
C ALA A 88 -25.84 -8.59 -38.63
N LYS A 89 -26.47 -8.09 -39.69
CA LYS A 89 -26.98 -8.88 -40.82
C LYS A 89 -25.89 -9.74 -41.44
N LYS A 90 -24.69 -9.17 -41.64
CA LYS A 90 -23.55 -9.89 -42.20
C LYS A 90 -22.98 -10.92 -41.22
N ALA A 91 -22.81 -10.55 -39.96
CA ALA A 91 -22.26 -11.42 -38.93
C ALA A 91 -23.13 -12.65 -38.68
N LEU A 92 -24.45 -12.48 -38.67
CA LEU A 92 -25.40 -13.57 -38.41
C LEU A 92 -25.54 -14.57 -39.57
N LYS A 93 -25.10 -14.20 -40.78
CA LYS A 93 -24.97 -15.14 -41.90
C LYS A 93 -23.75 -16.06 -41.78
N ASN A 94 -22.77 -15.69 -40.95
CA ASN A 94 -21.53 -16.44 -40.78
C ASN A 94 -21.53 -17.14 -39.41
N ASP A 95 -20.90 -18.31 -39.32
CA ASP A 95 -20.74 -19.03 -38.04
C ASP A 95 -19.53 -18.54 -37.22
N ASN A 96 -19.00 -17.35 -37.51
CA ASN A 96 -17.87 -16.79 -36.76
C ASN A 96 -18.34 -16.25 -35.40
N ILE A 97 -17.97 -16.96 -34.34
CA ILE A 97 -18.35 -16.68 -32.95
C ILE A 97 -17.98 -15.26 -32.50
N ASP A 98 -16.78 -14.79 -32.81
CA ASP A 98 -16.34 -13.45 -32.39
C ASP A 98 -17.17 -12.37 -33.08
N SER A 99 -17.48 -12.57 -34.36
CA SER A 99 -18.33 -11.65 -35.12
C SER A 99 -19.76 -11.60 -34.55
N VAL A 100 -20.33 -12.75 -34.19
CA VAL A 100 -21.68 -12.84 -33.59
C VAL A 100 -21.70 -12.21 -32.19
N LEU A 101 -20.68 -12.46 -31.36
CA LEU A 101 -20.58 -11.90 -30.00
C LEU A 101 -20.41 -10.38 -30.00
N VAL A 102 -19.51 -9.86 -30.84
CA VAL A 102 -19.32 -8.40 -31.00
C VAL A 102 -20.61 -7.75 -31.50
N THR A 103 -21.27 -8.39 -32.47
CA THR A 103 -22.55 -7.94 -33.00
C THR A 103 -23.63 -7.89 -31.92
N PHE A 104 -23.78 -8.97 -31.15
CA PHE A 104 -24.80 -9.05 -30.10
C PHE A 104 -24.58 -7.98 -29.03
N LYS A 105 -23.33 -7.77 -28.60
CA LYS A 105 -22.97 -6.70 -27.67
C LYS A 105 -23.31 -5.31 -28.24
N ASN A 106 -22.99 -5.07 -29.51
CA ASN A 106 -23.28 -3.79 -30.15
C ASN A 106 -24.79 -3.55 -30.27
N LEU A 107 -25.57 -4.56 -30.70
CA LEU A 107 -27.03 -4.47 -30.76
C LEU A 107 -27.63 -4.18 -29.39
N LYS A 108 -27.15 -4.86 -28.35
CA LYS A 108 -27.60 -4.67 -26.97
C LYS A 108 -27.32 -3.25 -26.46
N ASN A 109 -26.13 -2.72 -26.75
CA ASN A 109 -25.75 -1.35 -26.41
C ASN A 109 -26.57 -0.27 -27.14
N ILE A 110 -27.33 -0.65 -28.18
CA ILE A 110 -28.49 0.14 -28.61
C ILE A 110 -29.57 -0.07 -27.54
N ASN A 111 -29.33 0.47 -26.34
CA ASN A 111 -30.36 0.67 -25.34
C ASN A 111 -31.34 1.67 -25.93
N GLY A 112 -32.64 1.39 -25.74
CA GLY A 112 -33.76 2.08 -26.39
C GLY A 112 -33.42 3.53 -26.63
N ILE A 113 -33.52 3.96 -27.89
CA ILE A 113 -33.18 5.30 -28.35
C ILE A 113 -33.80 6.26 -27.33
N TYR A 114 -33.01 6.79 -26.39
CA TYR A 114 -33.44 7.88 -25.53
C TYR A 114 -33.48 9.06 -26.47
N VAL A 115 -34.55 9.10 -27.24
CA VAL A 115 -34.75 10.12 -28.25
C VAL A 115 -34.99 11.38 -27.44
N SER A 116 -34.10 12.36 -27.58
CA SER A 116 -34.43 13.73 -27.17
C SER A 116 -35.57 14.30 -28.04
N TYR A 117 -35.91 13.59 -29.12
CA TYR A 117 -36.98 13.92 -30.05
C TYR A 117 -38.28 13.19 -29.70
N ARG A 118 -39.43 13.78 -30.00
CA ARG A 118 -40.73 13.34 -29.48
C ARG A 118 -41.23 12.00 -30.06
N ILE A 119 -40.53 11.44 -31.05
CA ILE A 119 -41.04 10.34 -31.90
C ILE A 119 -40.00 9.24 -32.03
N GLU A 120 -40.45 8.00 -31.83
CA GLU A 120 -39.63 6.81 -32.00
C GLU A 120 -39.70 6.27 -33.44
N PRO A 121 -38.56 5.83 -34.03
CA PRO A 121 -38.54 5.19 -35.34
C PRO A 121 -39.02 3.72 -35.20
N VAL A 122 -40.33 3.52 -35.25
CA VAL A 122 -41.00 2.22 -35.00
C VAL A 122 -40.43 1.11 -35.87
N SER A 123 -40.20 1.36 -37.17
CA SER A 123 -39.68 0.35 -38.10
C SER A 123 -38.25 -0.09 -37.73
N LEU A 124 -37.36 0.86 -37.40
CA LEU A 124 -35.99 0.59 -37.00
C LEU A 124 -35.93 -0.16 -35.66
N ASN A 125 -36.73 0.26 -34.68
CA ASN A 125 -36.83 -0.42 -33.38
C ASN A 125 -37.29 -1.88 -33.54
N THR A 126 -38.28 -2.11 -34.41
CA THR A 126 -38.77 -3.45 -34.75
C THR A 126 -37.68 -4.29 -35.40
N GLU A 127 -36.91 -3.70 -36.33
CA GLU A 127 -35.80 -4.41 -36.99
C GLU A 127 -34.66 -4.73 -36.02
N ILE A 128 -34.28 -3.80 -35.14
CA ILE A 128 -33.26 -4.03 -34.10
C ILE A 128 -33.71 -5.15 -33.15
N ALA A 129 -34.97 -5.14 -32.70
CA ALA A 129 -35.53 -6.19 -31.84
C ALA A 129 -35.48 -7.57 -32.53
N LYS A 130 -35.84 -7.63 -33.82
CA LYS A 130 -35.73 -8.85 -34.64
C LYS A 130 -34.29 -9.37 -34.66
N TYR A 131 -33.30 -8.52 -34.92
CA TYR A 131 -31.89 -8.95 -34.98
C TYR A 131 -31.29 -9.27 -33.61
N LYS A 132 -31.72 -8.61 -32.52
CA LYS A 132 -31.38 -9.01 -31.14
C LYS A 132 -31.83 -10.45 -30.86
N LYS A 133 -33.07 -10.78 -31.25
CA LYS A 133 -33.63 -12.13 -31.10
C LYS A 133 -32.85 -13.17 -31.93
N LEU A 134 -32.60 -12.89 -33.21
CA LEU A 134 -31.83 -13.79 -34.08
C LEU A 134 -30.40 -14.01 -33.57
N ALA A 135 -29.73 -12.96 -33.09
CA ALA A 135 -28.40 -13.07 -32.51
C ALA A 135 -28.37 -13.91 -31.24
N LYS A 136 -29.37 -13.72 -30.36
CA LYS A 136 -29.55 -14.55 -29.16
C LYS A 136 -29.72 -16.02 -29.53
N GLU A 137 -30.64 -16.34 -30.42
CA GLU A 137 -30.88 -17.73 -30.89
C GLU A 137 -29.61 -18.35 -31.51
N LYS A 138 -28.86 -17.57 -32.31
CA LYS A 138 -27.61 -18.03 -32.93
C LYS A 138 -26.53 -18.32 -31.90
N ILE A 139 -26.33 -17.42 -30.92
CA ILE A 139 -25.37 -17.64 -29.82
C ILE A 139 -25.72 -18.91 -29.05
N LEU A 140 -27.00 -19.16 -28.78
CA LEU A 140 -27.45 -20.36 -28.09
C LEU A 140 -27.21 -21.63 -28.89
N SER A 141 -27.48 -21.59 -30.20
CA SER A 141 -27.19 -22.72 -31.08
C SER A 141 -25.69 -23.04 -31.12
N LEU A 142 -24.84 -22.01 -31.21
CA LEU A 142 -23.39 -22.19 -31.20
C LEU A 142 -22.91 -22.69 -29.83
N ALA A 143 -23.42 -22.13 -28.73
CA ALA A 143 -23.04 -22.52 -27.38
C ALA A 143 -23.32 -24.00 -27.15
N LYS A 144 -24.51 -24.48 -27.51
CA LYS A 144 -24.91 -25.89 -27.43
C LYS A 144 -23.99 -26.80 -28.25
N LYS A 145 -23.62 -26.39 -29.46
CA LYS A 145 -22.69 -27.15 -30.30
C LYS A 145 -21.30 -27.24 -29.66
N SER A 146 -20.84 -26.15 -29.04
CA SER A 146 -19.52 -26.09 -28.39
C SER A 146 -19.48 -26.78 -27.01
N GLU A 147 -20.62 -27.13 -26.38
CA GLU A 147 -20.64 -27.80 -25.07
C GLU A 147 -19.82 -29.10 -25.06
N THR A 148 -19.88 -29.87 -26.14
CA THR A 148 -19.15 -31.14 -26.27
C THR A 148 -17.81 -31.00 -26.97
N GLN A 149 -17.67 -30.02 -27.87
CA GLN A 149 -16.47 -29.85 -28.71
C GLN A 149 -15.41 -28.95 -28.07
N ASN A 150 -15.82 -27.86 -27.43
CA ASN A 150 -14.94 -26.85 -26.84
C ASN A 150 -15.64 -26.13 -25.66
N PRO A 151 -15.60 -26.71 -24.45
CA PRO A 151 -16.31 -26.16 -23.29
C PRO A 151 -15.96 -24.70 -22.96
N ALA A 152 -14.71 -24.28 -23.17
CA ALA A 152 -14.27 -22.91 -22.95
C ALA A 152 -14.99 -21.90 -23.89
N GLU A 153 -15.25 -22.32 -25.11
CA GLU A 153 -15.98 -21.54 -26.10
C GLU A 153 -17.48 -21.48 -25.80
N ALA A 154 -18.06 -22.59 -25.35
CA ALA A 154 -19.45 -22.62 -24.85
C ALA A 154 -19.63 -21.67 -23.66
N ILE A 155 -18.69 -21.64 -22.72
CA ILE A 155 -18.67 -20.71 -21.59
C ILE A 155 -18.61 -19.26 -22.09
N LYS A 156 -17.73 -18.95 -23.04
CA LYS A 156 -17.60 -17.61 -23.63
C LYS A 156 -18.93 -17.17 -24.26
N LEU A 157 -19.60 -18.06 -25.00
CA LEU A 157 -20.89 -17.79 -25.63
C LEU A 157 -22.01 -17.55 -24.60
N TYR A 158 -22.12 -18.42 -23.57
CA TYR A 158 -23.12 -18.24 -22.51
C TYR A 158 -22.89 -16.99 -21.65
N SER A 159 -21.64 -16.56 -21.49
CA SER A 159 -21.30 -15.35 -20.73
C SER A 159 -21.75 -14.04 -21.38
N ALA A 160 -22.26 -14.08 -22.62
CA ALA A 160 -22.76 -12.91 -23.33
C ALA A 160 -24.14 -12.43 -22.85
N PHE A 161 -24.90 -13.29 -22.16
CA PHE A 161 -26.24 -13.01 -21.65
C PHE A 161 -26.20 -12.26 -20.31
N ASP A 162 -27.18 -11.37 -20.07
CA ASP A 162 -27.29 -10.62 -18.82
C ASP A 162 -28.06 -11.38 -17.75
N TYR A 163 -27.93 -10.93 -16.51
CA TYR A 163 -28.68 -11.48 -15.37
C TYR A 163 -30.21 -11.40 -15.55
N GLU A 164 -30.68 -10.43 -16.32
CA GLU A 164 -32.11 -10.20 -16.60
C GLU A 164 -32.67 -11.13 -17.68
N ASP A 165 -31.84 -11.87 -18.41
CA ASP A 165 -32.32 -12.90 -19.31
C ASP A 165 -32.90 -14.05 -18.46
N GLU A 166 -34.20 -14.36 -18.60
CA GLU A 166 -34.86 -15.48 -17.87
C GLU A 166 -34.08 -16.81 -17.95
N GLU A 167 -33.36 -17.00 -19.05
CA GLU A 167 -32.56 -18.20 -19.32
C GLU A 167 -31.17 -18.17 -18.65
N TYR A 168 -30.73 -17.03 -18.12
CA TYR A 168 -29.43 -16.82 -17.48
C TYR A 168 -29.19 -17.77 -16.31
N LYS A 169 -30.23 -18.04 -15.51
CA LYS A 169 -30.16 -19.01 -14.39
C LYS A 169 -29.83 -20.42 -14.90
N THR A 170 -30.45 -20.82 -16.01
CA THR A 170 -30.19 -22.10 -16.69
C THR A 170 -28.78 -22.15 -17.27
N TYR A 171 -28.29 -21.04 -17.84
CA TYR A 171 -26.94 -20.95 -18.37
C TYR A 171 -25.87 -20.94 -17.28
N GLN A 172 -26.11 -20.33 -16.13
CA GLN A 172 -25.20 -20.42 -14.99
C GLN A 172 -25.02 -21.87 -14.51
N ALA A 173 -26.10 -22.65 -14.43
CA ALA A 173 -26.00 -24.07 -14.07
C ALA A 173 -25.17 -24.86 -15.09
N LYS A 174 -25.34 -24.59 -16.39
CA LYS A 174 -24.55 -25.21 -17.46
C LYS A 174 -23.07 -24.78 -17.42
N ILE A 175 -22.80 -23.50 -17.21
CA ILE A 175 -21.45 -22.96 -17.03
C ILE A 175 -20.79 -23.67 -15.83
N LYS A 176 -21.48 -23.80 -14.68
CA LYS A 176 -20.98 -24.54 -13.51
C LYS A 176 -20.58 -25.98 -13.86
N THR A 177 -21.38 -26.68 -14.68
CA THR A 177 -21.05 -28.06 -15.11
C THR A 177 -19.86 -28.13 -16.08
N LEU A 178 -19.75 -27.17 -17.01
CA LEU A 178 -18.70 -27.14 -18.03
C LEU A 178 -17.33 -26.68 -17.49
N TYR A 179 -17.30 -25.95 -16.37
CA TYR A 179 -16.06 -25.48 -15.74
C TYR A 179 -15.29 -26.57 -14.98
N LYS A 180 -15.97 -27.65 -14.56
CA LYS A 180 -15.36 -28.72 -13.75
C LYS A 180 -14.14 -29.38 -14.42
N PRO A 181 -14.12 -29.66 -15.74
CA PRO A 181 -12.95 -30.21 -16.42
C PRO A 181 -11.91 -29.15 -16.84
N ALA A 182 -12.34 -27.95 -17.25
CA ALA A 182 -11.46 -26.89 -17.77
C ALA A 182 -10.51 -26.31 -16.72
N ILE A 183 -10.89 -26.37 -15.45
CA ILE A 183 -10.05 -26.04 -14.28
C ILE A 183 -8.83 -26.95 -14.16
N LEU A 184 -8.87 -28.18 -14.68
CA LEU A 184 -7.81 -29.15 -14.45
C LEU A 184 -6.65 -29.08 -15.47
N GLU A 185 -6.77 -28.33 -16.59
CA GLU A 185 -5.88 -28.58 -17.74
C GLU A 185 -4.83 -27.51 -18.10
N LYS A 186 -4.90 -26.25 -17.65
CA LYS A 186 -3.77 -25.28 -17.74
C LYS A 186 -4.21 -23.90 -17.27
N TYR A 187 -3.56 -23.34 -16.25
CA TYR A 187 -3.89 -21.99 -15.79
C TYR A 187 -2.99 -20.92 -16.39
N ASN A 188 -3.59 -19.98 -17.13
CA ASN A 188 -3.04 -18.64 -17.37
C ASN A 188 -3.73 -17.61 -16.44
N GLU A 189 -3.03 -16.52 -16.13
CA GLU A 189 -3.45 -15.46 -15.19
C GLU A 189 -4.80 -14.79 -15.54
N LYS A 190 -5.17 -14.78 -16.84
CA LYS A 190 -6.40 -14.16 -17.36
C LYS A 190 -7.63 -15.03 -17.15
N ASP A 191 -7.50 -16.35 -17.21
CA ASP A 191 -8.59 -17.27 -16.94
C ASP A 191 -8.80 -17.47 -15.43
N TYR A 192 -7.74 -17.28 -14.66
CA TYR A 192 -7.76 -17.25 -13.21
C TYR A 192 -8.54 -16.04 -12.63
N THR A 193 -8.33 -14.83 -13.14
CA THR A 193 -9.10 -13.64 -12.70
C THR A 193 -10.60 -13.76 -12.98
N LYS A 194 -10.97 -14.43 -14.08
CA LYS A 194 -12.38 -14.77 -14.35
C LYS A 194 -12.92 -15.81 -13.37
N ALA A 195 -12.15 -16.86 -13.07
CA ALA A 195 -12.52 -17.89 -12.10
C ALA A 195 -12.71 -17.31 -10.68
N LEU A 196 -11.84 -16.38 -10.25
CA LEU A 196 -11.96 -15.71 -8.95
C LEU A 196 -13.20 -14.81 -8.89
N SER A 197 -13.51 -14.08 -9.97
CA SER A 197 -14.74 -13.29 -10.06
C SER A 197 -16.01 -14.14 -9.98
N PHE A 198 -15.94 -15.38 -10.49
CA PHE A 198 -17.02 -16.35 -10.44
C PHE A 198 -17.15 -16.98 -9.05
N TYR A 199 -16.04 -17.39 -8.43
CA TYR A 199 -16.00 -17.91 -7.05
C TYR A 199 -16.61 -16.91 -6.05
N ASN A 200 -16.30 -15.62 -6.17
CA ASN A 200 -16.85 -14.60 -5.29
C ASN A 200 -18.38 -14.45 -5.41
N LYS A 201 -18.95 -14.82 -6.57
CA LYS A 201 -20.38 -14.81 -6.87
C LYS A 201 -21.11 -16.10 -6.51
N MET A 202 -20.41 -17.16 -6.08
CA MET A 202 -21.03 -18.41 -5.62
C MET A 202 -21.70 -18.24 -4.26
N ASP A 203 -22.71 -19.08 -4.00
CA ASP A 203 -23.29 -19.24 -2.67
C ASP A 203 -22.28 -19.88 -1.69
N ASP A 204 -22.57 -19.77 -0.39
CA ASP A 204 -21.63 -20.16 0.66
C ASP A 204 -21.40 -21.68 0.73
N ILE A 205 -22.38 -22.48 0.28
CA ILE A 205 -22.29 -23.95 0.26
C ILE A 205 -21.31 -24.39 -0.82
N ASP A 206 -21.42 -23.82 -2.02
CA ASP A 206 -20.50 -24.06 -3.13
C ASP A 206 -19.09 -23.55 -2.80
N LYS A 207 -18.95 -22.39 -2.17
CA LYS A 207 -17.65 -21.86 -1.73
C LYS A 207 -16.92 -22.83 -0.81
N ILE A 208 -17.61 -23.46 0.14
CA ILE A 208 -17.02 -24.44 1.06
C ILE A 208 -16.51 -25.67 0.30
N LYS A 209 -17.25 -26.13 -0.72
CA LYS A 209 -16.89 -27.30 -1.53
C LYS A 209 -15.66 -27.07 -2.40
N TYR A 210 -15.51 -25.87 -2.99
CA TYR A 210 -14.40 -25.54 -3.91
C TYR A 210 -13.19 -24.89 -3.23
N LYS A 211 -13.28 -24.62 -1.91
CA LYS A 211 -12.23 -23.96 -1.12
C LYS A 211 -10.88 -24.67 -1.20
N THR A 212 -10.87 -26.01 -1.23
CA THR A 212 -9.66 -26.84 -1.28
C THR A 212 -9.02 -26.84 -2.68
N GLU A 213 -9.83 -26.86 -3.74
CA GLU A 213 -9.35 -26.90 -5.14
C GLU A 213 -8.83 -25.53 -5.60
N LEU A 214 -9.38 -24.42 -5.09
CA LEU A 214 -8.96 -23.06 -5.43
C LEU A 214 -7.89 -22.49 -4.48
N LYS A 215 -7.44 -23.27 -3.50
CA LYS A 215 -6.51 -22.84 -2.46
C LYS A 215 -5.18 -22.33 -3.02
N GLU A 216 -4.49 -23.14 -3.82
CA GLU A 216 -3.18 -22.76 -4.39
C GLU A 216 -3.28 -21.56 -5.35
N PRO A 217 -4.25 -21.52 -6.29
CA PRO A 217 -4.42 -20.36 -7.16
C PRO A 217 -4.70 -19.04 -6.41
N VAL A 218 -5.54 -19.08 -5.37
CA VAL A 218 -5.85 -17.90 -4.53
C VAL A 218 -4.60 -17.38 -3.83
N ASN A 219 -3.80 -18.28 -3.27
CA ASN A 219 -2.56 -17.93 -2.60
C ASN A 219 -1.50 -17.39 -3.57
N HIS A 220 -1.38 -17.96 -4.77
CA HIS A 220 -0.52 -17.44 -5.83
C HIS A 220 -0.88 -16.00 -6.20
N SER A 221 -2.17 -15.72 -6.43
CA SER A 221 -2.62 -14.38 -6.81
C SER A 221 -2.41 -13.34 -5.72
N ARG A 222 -2.60 -13.70 -4.46
CA ARG A 222 -2.30 -12.81 -3.32
C ARG A 222 -0.83 -12.40 -3.32
N LEU A 223 0.05 -13.37 -3.54
CA LEU A 223 1.49 -13.16 -3.61
C LEU A 223 1.88 -12.26 -4.80
N GLU A 224 1.37 -12.53 -6.00
CA GLU A 224 1.70 -11.73 -7.19
C GLU A 224 1.14 -10.30 -7.10
N ALA A 225 -0.07 -10.12 -6.55
CA ALA A 225 -0.61 -8.80 -6.27
C ALA A 225 0.26 -8.03 -5.27
N ALA A 226 0.72 -8.68 -4.20
CA ALA A 226 1.62 -8.09 -3.23
C ALA A 226 2.94 -7.62 -3.88
N LYS A 227 3.60 -8.48 -4.66
CA LYS A 227 4.84 -8.14 -5.39
C LYS A 227 4.64 -6.96 -6.33
N LYS A 228 3.56 -6.98 -7.14
CA LYS A 228 3.26 -5.95 -8.14
C LYS A 228 3.09 -4.56 -7.51
N HIS A 229 2.45 -4.49 -6.34
CA HIS A 229 2.11 -3.22 -5.69
C HIS A 229 3.12 -2.75 -4.64
N LYS A 230 4.12 -3.57 -4.30
CA LYS A 230 5.13 -3.30 -3.27
C LYS A 230 5.76 -1.92 -3.35
N LYS A 231 6.31 -1.59 -4.52
CA LYS A 231 7.00 -0.30 -4.74
C LYS A 231 6.08 0.91 -4.53
N PHE A 232 4.83 0.80 -4.98
CA PHE A 232 3.83 1.86 -4.77
C PHE A 232 3.48 2.03 -3.29
N ALA A 233 3.32 0.93 -2.57
CA ALA A 233 3.04 0.97 -1.14
C ALA A 233 4.18 1.59 -0.33
N LEU A 234 5.43 1.28 -0.65
CA LEU A 234 6.60 1.90 -0.01
C LEU A 234 6.65 3.41 -0.26
N LEU A 235 6.39 3.85 -1.49
CA LEU A 235 6.34 5.28 -1.80
C LEU A 235 5.19 5.98 -1.07
N SER A 236 4.02 5.35 -0.98
CA SER A 236 2.87 5.89 -0.24
C SER A 236 3.18 5.99 1.25
N TYR A 237 3.83 4.95 1.80
CA TYR A 237 4.28 4.90 3.18
C TYR A 237 5.23 6.05 3.53
N MET A 238 6.22 6.31 2.68
CA MET A 238 7.16 7.42 2.85
C MET A 238 6.47 8.79 2.81
N ASN A 239 5.33 8.90 2.14
CA ASN A 239 4.51 10.11 2.10
C ASN A 239 3.49 10.19 3.26
N GLY A 240 3.55 9.25 4.22
CA GLY A 240 2.65 9.19 5.37
C GLY A 240 1.32 8.47 5.13
N ASP A 241 1.09 7.90 3.93
CA ASP A 241 -0.09 7.09 3.65
C ASP A 241 0.18 5.60 3.97
N MET A 242 -0.59 5.11 4.94
CA MET A 242 -0.46 3.77 5.47
C MET A 242 -1.25 2.73 4.65
N SER A 243 -2.33 3.13 4.01
CA SER A 243 -3.37 2.23 3.51
C SER A 243 -2.83 1.16 2.53
N SER A 244 -1.88 1.56 1.69
CA SER A 244 -1.30 0.71 0.64
C SER A 244 -0.38 -0.37 1.20
N LEU A 245 0.44 -0.06 2.20
CA LEU A 245 1.32 -1.06 2.84
C LEU A 245 0.49 -2.07 3.64
N GLU A 246 -0.56 -1.60 4.32
CA GLU A 246 -1.46 -2.46 5.11
C GLU A 246 -2.12 -3.50 4.21
N SER A 247 -2.56 -3.06 3.04
CA SER A 247 -3.20 -3.91 2.05
C SER A 247 -2.26 -5.01 1.56
N ILE A 248 -0.98 -4.69 1.30
CA ILE A 248 0.01 -5.67 0.85
C ILE A 248 0.36 -6.66 1.96
N THR A 249 0.59 -6.18 3.18
CA THR A 249 0.86 -7.04 4.34
C THR A 249 -0.30 -8.01 4.57
N LYS A 250 -1.55 -7.53 4.48
CA LYS A 250 -2.75 -8.39 4.57
C LYS A 250 -2.79 -9.46 3.48
N LEU A 251 -2.40 -9.12 2.24
CA LEU A 251 -2.35 -10.10 1.14
C LEU A 251 -1.31 -11.21 1.43
N LEU A 252 -0.12 -10.84 1.88
CA LEU A 252 0.96 -11.79 2.19
C LEU A 252 0.62 -12.67 3.38
N LEU A 253 0.05 -12.11 4.46
CA LEU A 253 -0.38 -12.87 5.63
C LEU A 253 -1.60 -13.76 5.36
N ALA A 254 -2.42 -13.41 4.38
CA ALA A 254 -3.55 -14.23 3.97
C ALA A 254 -3.13 -15.47 3.16
N VAL A 255 -1.85 -15.61 2.77
CA VAL A 255 -1.36 -16.83 2.13
C VAL A 255 -1.41 -17.98 3.13
N ASP A 256 -2.19 -19.02 2.80
CA ASP A 256 -2.41 -20.15 3.70
C ASP A 256 -1.11 -20.92 4.00
N SER A 257 -0.94 -21.32 5.27
CA SER A 257 0.29 -21.97 5.72
C SER A 257 0.59 -23.30 5.04
N THR A 258 -0.43 -24.02 4.56
CA THR A 258 -0.24 -25.29 3.82
C THR A 258 -0.07 -25.08 2.31
N SER A 259 -0.05 -23.84 1.83
CA SER A 259 0.15 -23.54 0.41
C SER A 259 1.60 -23.72 -0.01
N SER A 260 1.81 -24.18 -1.23
CA SER A 260 3.11 -24.16 -1.90
C SER A 260 3.77 -22.76 -1.94
N HIS A 261 2.96 -21.69 -1.91
CA HIS A 261 3.41 -20.30 -1.95
C HIS A 261 3.72 -19.67 -0.58
N ASN A 262 3.44 -20.35 0.53
CA ASN A 262 3.64 -19.80 1.88
C ASN A 262 5.09 -19.36 2.13
N LYS A 263 6.07 -20.20 1.74
CA LYS A 263 7.49 -19.89 1.91
C LYS A 263 7.90 -18.62 1.16
N GLU A 264 7.35 -18.44 -0.04
CA GLU A 264 7.62 -17.28 -0.88
C GLU A 264 6.94 -16.02 -0.32
N ALA A 265 5.70 -16.13 0.15
CA ALA A 265 4.98 -15.03 0.81
C ALA A 265 5.66 -14.55 2.10
N LYS A 266 6.18 -15.48 2.92
CA LYS A 266 6.99 -15.13 4.10
C LYS A 266 8.28 -14.41 3.71
N THR A 267 8.96 -14.90 2.68
CA THR A 267 10.17 -14.24 2.15
C THR A 267 9.85 -12.83 1.65
N GLU A 268 8.74 -12.64 0.96
CA GLU A 268 8.36 -11.32 0.43
C GLU A 268 7.94 -10.35 1.53
N LEU A 269 7.27 -10.83 2.58
CA LEU A 269 6.95 -10.04 3.77
C LEU A 269 8.23 -9.59 4.49
N GLU A 270 9.20 -10.49 4.63
CA GLU A 270 10.51 -10.19 5.20
C GLU A 270 11.24 -9.13 4.37
N ASN A 271 11.25 -9.27 3.04
CA ASN A 271 11.84 -8.27 2.13
C ASN A 271 11.15 -6.91 2.25
N LEU A 272 9.82 -6.88 2.31
CA LEU A 272 9.05 -5.65 2.48
C LEU A 272 9.44 -4.92 3.77
N ASN A 273 9.55 -5.64 4.88
CA ASN A 273 9.87 -5.01 6.14
C ASN A 273 11.32 -4.51 6.19
N GLN A 274 12.26 -5.22 5.56
CA GLN A 274 13.64 -4.76 5.42
C GLN A 274 13.73 -3.47 4.60
N GLU A 275 12.98 -3.36 3.50
CA GLU A 275 12.90 -2.14 2.69
C GLU A 275 12.30 -0.98 3.49
N VAL A 276 11.21 -1.21 4.24
CA VAL A 276 10.64 -0.21 5.15
C VAL A 276 11.65 0.27 6.18
N ALA A 277 12.36 -0.64 6.85
CA ALA A 277 13.35 -0.29 7.85
C ALA A 277 14.51 0.53 7.25
N TYR A 278 14.99 0.15 6.05
CA TYR A 278 16.06 0.87 5.38
C TYR A 278 15.67 2.30 4.98
N GLU A 279 14.47 2.47 4.40
CA GLU A 279 13.97 3.80 4.00
C GLU A 279 13.73 4.68 5.23
N MET A 280 13.11 4.14 6.29
CA MET A 280 12.91 4.86 7.55
C MET A 280 14.24 5.27 8.19
N GLY A 281 15.22 4.36 8.26
CA GLY A 281 16.55 4.68 8.78
C GLY A 281 17.22 5.79 7.98
N THR A 282 17.02 5.79 6.66
CA THR A 282 17.57 6.81 5.76
C THR A 282 16.91 8.19 5.96
N GLU A 283 15.59 8.25 6.13
CA GLU A 283 14.89 9.50 6.42
C GLU A 283 15.25 10.08 7.79
N GLU A 284 15.26 9.25 8.84
CA GLU A 284 15.66 9.70 10.19
C GLU A 284 17.13 10.16 10.21
N TYR A 285 18.01 9.49 9.44
CA TYR A 285 19.40 9.92 9.29
C TYR A 285 19.52 11.30 8.62
N LYS A 286 18.71 11.58 7.59
CA LYS A 286 18.69 12.89 6.90
C LYS A 286 18.22 14.01 7.83
N VAL A 287 17.22 13.74 8.66
CA VAL A 287 16.65 14.71 9.61
C VAL A 287 17.56 14.92 10.83
N GLY A 288 18.54 14.05 11.05
CA GLY A 288 19.50 14.14 12.15
C GLY A 288 19.06 13.40 13.42
N ASN A 289 17.99 12.60 13.35
CA ASN A 289 17.54 11.75 14.44
C ASN A 289 18.40 10.48 14.47
N LEU A 290 19.64 10.63 14.96
CA LEU A 290 20.67 9.60 14.89
C LEU A 290 20.31 8.32 15.65
N ASP A 291 19.66 8.41 16.80
CA ASP A 291 19.23 7.24 17.59
C ASP A 291 18.15 6.42 16.84
N GLU A 292 17.14 7.08 16.28
CA GLU A 292 16.10 6.44 15.46
C GLU A 292 16.68 5.84 14.17
N ALA A 293 17.59 6.56 13.49
CA ALA A 293 18.27 6.06 12.31
C ALA A 293 19.06 4.78 12.61
N LEU A 294 19.84 4.79 13.70
CA LEU A 294 20.59 3.63 14.17
C LEU A 294 19.66 2.45 14.45
N HIS A 295 18.54 2.70 15.13
CA HIS A 295 17.56 1.68 15.47
C HIS A 295 17.02 0.98 14.23
N PHE A 296 16.62 1.75 13.19
CA PHE A 296 16.12 1.17 11.95
C PHE A 296 17.20 0.42 11.17
N PHE A 297 18.40 0.96 11.03
CA PHE A 297 19.48 0.26 10.33
C PHE A 297 19.89 -1.03 11.04
N ALA A 298 19.87 -1.06 12.38
CA ALA A 298 20.22 -2.24 13.16
C ALA A 298 19.21 -3.40 13.02
N GLN A 299 18.02 -3.14 12.46
CA GLN A 299 17.02 -4.17 12.14
C GLN A 299 17.30 -4.89 10.83
N ILE A 300 18.20 -4.37 9.99
CA ILE A 300 18.47 -4.95 8.67
C ILE A 300 19.33 -6.22 8.84
N PRO A 301 18.84 -7.40 8.40
CA PRO A 301 19.54 -8.66 8.59
C PRO A 301 20.71 -8.80 7.61
N GLN A 302 21.65 -9.69 7.94
CA GLN A 302 22.91 -9.84 7.19
C GLN A 302 22.73 -10.33 5.74
N ASN A 303 21.64 -11.04 5.46
CA ASN A 303 21.28 -11.51 4.13
C ASN A 303 20.54 -10.45 3.29
N SER A 304 20.23 -9.28 3.86
CA SER A 304 19.57 -8.20 3.15
C SER A 304 20.50 -7.55 2.12
N VAL A 305 19.94 -7.16 0.99
CA VAL A 305 20.63 -6.36 -0.04
C VAL A 305 21.12 -5.01 0.52
N HIS A 306 20.46 -4.50 1.55
CA HIS A 306 20.77 -3.22 2.21
C HIS A 306 21.82 -3.34 3.33
N TYR A 307 22.23 -4.56 3.72
CA TYR A 307 23.04 -4.77 4.92
C TYR A 307 24.38 -4.02 4.89
N LYS A 308 25.07 -4.02 3.74
CA LYS A 308 26.39 -3.39 3.62
C LYS A 308 26.32 -1.88 3.89
N ASP A 309 25.35 -1.21 3.27
CA ASP A 309 25.14 0.23 3.46
C ASP A 309 24.65 0.54 4.89
N ALA A 310 23.67 -0.23 5.38
CA ALA A 310 23.18 -0.12 6.75
C ALA A 310 24.30 -0.26 7.79
N SER A 311 25.19 -1.25 7.63
CA SER A 311 26.33 -1.48 8.53
C SER A 311 27.32 -0.31 8.51
N GLN A 312 27.53 0.32 7.36
CA GLN A 312 28.36 1.51 7.26
C GLN A 312 27.70 2.68 8.00
N LYS A 313 26.42 2.94 7.75
CA LYS A 313 25.66 4.01 8.44
C LYS A 313 25.60 3.79 9.95
N ILE A 314 25.42 2.55 10.42
CA ILE A 314 25.48 2.20 11.85
C ILE A 314 26.81 2.62 12.46
N THR A 315 27.92 2.40 11.75
CA THR A 315 29.27 2.76 12.22
C THR A 315 29.43 4.28 12.28
N GLU A 316 29.05 4.99 11.21
CA GLU A 316 29.10 6.46 11.13
C GLU A 316 28.24 7.13 12.22
N ILE A 317 26.98 6.68 12.35
CA ILE A 317 26.05 7.16 13.36
C ILE A 317 26.61 6.88 14.76
N SER A 318 27.16 5.68 14.98
CA SER A 318 27.71 5.33 16.29
C SER A 318 28.88 6.23 16.69
N GLN A 319 29.76 6.58 15.76
CA GLN A 319 30.84 7.53 16.01
C GLN A 319 30.33 8.95 16.30
N LYS A 320 29.31 9.41 15.56
CA LYS A 320 28.68 10.73 15.79
C LYS A 320 28.02 10.82 17.17
N LEU A 321 27.21 9.82 17.52
CA LEU A 321 26.59 9.72 18.84
C LEU A 321 27.62 9.59 19.96
N GLU A 322 28.72 8.85 19.78
CA GLU A 322 29.79 8.82 20.78
C GLU A 322 30.45 10.19 21.00
N LYS A 323 30.55 11.01 19.94
CA LYS A 323 31.02 12.39 20.05
C LYS A 323 30.02 13.29 20.78
N GLU A 324 28.72 13.18 20.49
CA GLU A 324 27.66 13.92 21.20
C GLU A 324 27.51 13.49 22.66
N HIS A 325 27.66 12.19 22.97
CA HIS A 325 27.61 11.70 24.34
C HIS A 325 28.85 12.09 25.15
N LYS A 326 29.94 12.50 24.49
CA LYS A 326 31.09 13.16 25.14
C LYS A 326 30.80 14.63 25.46
N ASP A 327 29.68 15.20 25.01
CA ASP A 327 29.23 16.51 25.49
C ASP A 327 28.76 16.37 26.95
N SER A 328 29.59 16.93 27.84
CA SER A 328 29.64 16.82 29.30
C SER A 328 28.28 16.79 30.05
N TYR A 329 27.23 17.43 29.55
CA TYR A 329 25.97 17.61 30.29
C TYR A 329 25.09 16.36 30.39
N LEU A 330 24.87 15.62 29.30
CA LEU A 330 24.00 14.43 29.30
C LEU A 330 24.69 13.23 29.98
N ALA A 331 25.98 13.05 29.73
CA ALA A 331 26.78 12.05 30.44
C ALA A 331 26.80 12.30 31.96
N LYS A 332 26.91 13.57 32.37
CA LYS A 332 26.83 13.96 33.78
C LYS A 332 25.47 13.65 34.38
N LYS A 333 24.36 14.06 33.74
CA LYS A 333 23.00 13.73 34.20
C LYS A 333 22.75 12.24 34.34
N ARG A 334 23.19 11.46 33.35
CA ARG A 334 23.10 10.00 33.40
C ARG A 334 23.88 9.45 34.59
N THR A 335 25.13 9.87 34.75
CA THR A 335 25.99 9.43 35.85
C THR A 335 25.38 9.77 37.21
N GLU A 336 24.85 10.99 37.38
CA GLU A 336 24.16 11.44 38.59
C GLU A 336 22.91 10.61 38.88
N ALA A 337 22.07 10.39 37.86
CA ALA A 337 20.83 9.63 38.00
C ALA A 337 21.10 8.16 38.41
N TYR A 338 22.09 7.52 37.77
CA TYR A 338 22.51 6.17 38.13
C TYR A 338 23.15 6.10 39.53
N ALA A 339 23.94 7.09 39.92
CA ALA A 339 24.53 7.15 41.25
C ALA A 339 23.45 7.28 42.34
N GLU A 340 22.43 8.11 42.10
CA GLU A 340 21.28 8.26 43.01
C GLU A 340 20.52 6.94 43.18
N ILE A 341 20.13 6.30 42.08
CA ILE A 341 19.41 5.01 42.12
C ILE A 341 20.25 3.93 42.82
N LYS A 342 21.55 3.82 42.49
CA LYS A 342 22.43 2.83 43.11
C LYS A 342 22.58 3.07 44.61
N LYS A 343 22.66 4.32 45.05
CA LYS A 343 22.70 4.68 46.48
C LYS A 343 21.41 4.26 47.18
N GLN A 344 20.25 4.58 46.60
CA GLN A 344 18.94 4.23 47.16
C GLN A 344 18.70 2.71 47.23
N LEU A 345 19.16 1.97 46.21
CA LEU A 345 18.98 0.53 46.13
C LEU A 345 20.06 -0.28 46.84
N SER A 346 21.12 0.35 47.34
CA SER A 346 22.22 -0.34 48.05
C SER A 346 21.76 -1.31 49.15
N PRO A 347 20.74 -1.02 50.00
CA PRO A 347 20.27 -1.96 51.02
C PRO A 347 19.69 -3.26 50.45
N TYR A 348 19.32 -3.27 49.17
CA TYR A 348 18.75 -4.42 48.47
C TYR A 348 19.79 -5.18 47.63
N LEU A 349 20.91 -4.54 47.29
CA LEU A 349 21.87 -5.04 46.29
C LEU A 349 23.19 -5.55 46.87
N ASN A 350 23.64 -5.03 48.01
CA ASN A 350 25.03 -5.17 48.48
C ASN A 350 25.54 -6.62 48.65
N ASP A 351 24.65 -7.59 48.88
CA ASP A 351 25.03 -9.00 49.08
C ASP A 351 24.73 -9.92 47.88
N LYS A 352 24.26 -9.36 46.75
CA LYS A 352 23.74 -10.14 45.63
C LYS A 352 24.73 -10.18 44.47
N LYS A 353 25.28 -11.38 44.18
CA LYS A 353 26.24 -11.60 43.07
C LYS A 353 25.64 -11.37 41.68
N THR A 354 24.35 -11.62 41.50
CA THR A 354 23.64 -11.43 40.23
C THR A 354 22.30 -10.79 40.51
N TYR A 355 22.06 -9.64 39.89
CA TYR A 355 20.81 -8.90 40.02
C TYR A 355 20.49 -8.10 38.75
N SER A 356 19.20 -7.92 38.51
CA SER A 356 18.61 -7.01 37.53
C SER A 356 17.53 -6.18 38.23
N VAL A 357 17.59 -4.86 38.06
CA VAL A 357 16.66 -3.89 38.63
C VAL A 357 15.77 -3.38 37.51
N ILE A 358 14.48 -3.65 37.65
CA ILE A 358 13.43 -3.23 36.73
C ILE A 358 12.72 -2.03 37.34
N LEU A 359 12.56 -0.96 36.56
CA LEU A 359 11.77 0.19 36.96
C LEU A 359 10.28 -0.19 36.88
N ALA A 360 9.64 -0.55 37.99
CA ALA A 360 8.32 -1.18 37.96
C ALA A 360 7.16 -0.18 37.81
N ASP A 361 7.29 1.00 38.42
CA ASP A 361 6.22 2.01 38.45
C ASP A 361 6.77 3.41 38.80
N ALA A 362 5.96 4.45 38.59
CA ALA A 362 6.30 5.83 38.95
C ALA A 362 5.11 6.64 39.46
N GLU A 363 5.38 7.49 40.45
CA GLU A 363 4.41 8.42 41.03
C GLU A 363 4.83 9.87 40.71
N GLU A 364 4.04 10.56 39.89
CA GLU A 364 4.43 11.88 39.36
C GLU A 364 4.38 13.00 40.40
N THR A 365 3.39 12.98 41.30
CA THR A 365 3.13 14.04 42.29
C THR A 365 4.32 14.27 43.21
N ASN A 366 4.96 13.18 43.65
CA ASN A 366 6.08 13.23 44.59
C ASN A 366 7.41 12.78 43.97
N LYS A 367 7.44 12.57 42.65
CA LYS A 367 8.63 12.12 41.90
C LYS A 367 9.26 10.87 42.52
N LYS A 368 8.44 9.83 42.68
CA LYS A 368 8.89 8.55 43.26
C LYS A 368 8.90 7.46 42.22
N PHE A 369 9.80 6.50 42.40
CA PHE A 369 9.87 5.28 41.60
C PHE A 369 9.69 4.04 42.47
N LYS A 370 9.09 3.01 41.88
CA LYS A 370 9.01 1.67 42.44
C LYS A 370 9.88 0.74 41.62
N TYR A 371 10.64 -0.13 42.28
CA TYR A 371 11.57 -1.03 41.59
C TYR A 371 11.24 -2.49 41.90
N THR A 372 11.39 -3.36 40.89
CA THR A 372 11.38 -4.81 41.06
C THR A 372 12.80 -5.32 40.82
N ILE A 373 13.38 -5.93 41.85
CA ILE A 373 14.74 -6.45 41.83
C ILE A 373 14.65 -7.96 41.68
N VAL A 374 15.20 -8.49 40.60
CA VAL A 374 15.38 -9.92 40.38
C VAL A 374 16.83 -10.24 40.73
N TYR A 375 17.05 -11.17 41.66
CA TYR A 375 18.39 -11.56 42.06
C TYR A 375 18.48 -13.05 42.29
N GLN A 376 19.70 -13.61 42.19
CA GLN A 376 19.92 -15.01 42.47
C GLN A 376 20.17 -15.21 43.97
N ASP A 377 19.31 -15.99 44.61
CA ASP A 377 19.55 -16.53 45.95
C ASP A 377 19.77 -18.05 45.83
N LYS A 378 20.99 -18.50 46.15
CA LYS A 378 21.42 -19.89 45.89
C LYS A 378 21.22 -20.30 44.42
N SER A 379 20.35 -21.27 44.13
CA SER A 379 20.10 -21.85 42.81
C SER A 379 18.84 -21.34 42.11
N VAL A 380 18.03 -20.51 42.78
CA VAL A 380 16.72 -20.05 42.28
C VAL A 380 16.66 -18.51 42.27
N PRO A 381 16.38 -17.90 41.11
CA PRO A 381 16.06 -16.48 41.00
C PRO A 381 14.85 -16.13 41.88
N THR A 382 15.03 -15.15 42.76
CA THR A 382 14.00 -14.61 43.64
C THR A 382 13.77 -13.14 43.30
N THR A 383 12.62 -12.59 43.67
CA THR A 383 12.30 -11.18 43.45
C THR A 383 11.97 -10.45 44.74
N LYS A 384 12.29 -9.15 44.76
CA LYS A 384 11.88 -8.23 45.80
C LYS A 384 11.44 -6.94 45.16
N THR A 385 10.25 -6.47 45.52
CA THR A 385 9.73 -5.18 45.06
C THR A 385 9.91 -4.16 46.18
N THR A 386 10.40 -2.97 45.85
CA THR A 386 10.57 -1.89 46.81
C THR A 386 9.25 -1.16 47.07
N ASP A 387 9.20 -0.38 48.13
CA ASP A 387 8.23 0.71 48.23
C ASP A 387 8.57 1.83 47.23
N PHE A 388 7.69 2.84 47.12
CA PHE A 388 7.97 4.03 46.34
C PHE A 388 9.11 4.84 46.97
N LEU A 389 10.24 4.91 46.30
CA LEU A 389 11.41 5.67 46.70
C LEU A 389 11.41 7.02 46.00
N LYS A 390 11.49 8.10 46.76
CA LYS A 390 11.59 9.46 46.22
C LYS A 390 12.94 9.67 45.56
N VAL A 391 12.95 10.20 44.35
CA VAL A 391 14.17 10.58 43.62
C VAL A 391 14.19 12.08 43.34
N SER A 392 15.34 12.62 42.95
CA SER A 392 15.44 13.99 42.46
C SER A 392 14.66 14.18 41.15
N ASP A 393 14.23 15.42 40.87
CA ASP A 393 13.54 15.76 39.62
C ASP A 393 14.38 15.42 38.38
N SER A 394 15.71 15.57 38.46
CA SER A 394 16.61 15.23 37.37
C SER A 394 16.57 13.73 37.06
N THR A 395 16.68 12.89 38.09
CA THR A 395 16.61 11.42 37.97
C THR A 395 15.22 10.96 37.55
N TYR A 396 14.17 11.58 38.09
CA TYR A 396 12.80 11.29 37.70
C TYR A 396 12.60 11.54 36.21
N ASN A 397 12.95 12.74 35.73
CA ASN A 397 12.81 13.09 34.33
C ASN A 397 13.70 12.26 33.41
N PHE A 398 14.86 11.79 33.89
CA PHE A 398 15.76 10.94 33.12
C PHE A 398 15.18 9.54 32.86
N PHE A 399 14.58 8.92 33.88
CA PHE A 399 14.08 7.53 33.80
C PHE A 399 12.56 7.40 33.56
N LEU A 400 11.81 8.51 33.51
CA LEU A 400 10.35 8.48 33.39
C LEU A 400 9.86 7.68 32.16
N ASP A 401 10.59 7.75 31.05
CA ASP A 401 10.24 7.05 29.82
C ASP A 401 10.73 5.58 29.80
N ASP A 402 11.43 5.13 30.85
CA ASP A 402 12.05 3.81 30.98
C ASP A 402 11.27 2.86 31.90
N ILE A 403 10.01 3.17 32.22
CA ILE A 403 9.21 2.35 33.12
C ILE A 403 8.90 1.00 32.45
N GLY A 404 9.12 -0.04 33.23
CA GLY A 404 9.13 -1.46 32.89
C GLY A 404 10.43 -1.95 32.24
N MET A 405 11.44 -1.09 32.07
CA MET A 405 12.76 -1.48 31.59
C MET A 405 13.66 -1.93 32.74
N GLU A 406 14.61 -2.82 32.42
CA GLU A 406 15.76 -3.05 33.28
C GLU A 406 16.70 -1.86 33.14
N ILE A 407 16.93 -1.15 34.24
CA ILE A 407 17.77 0.05 34.26
C ILE A 407 19.15 -0.25 34.82
N LEU A 408 19.28 -1.21 35.73
CA LEU A 408 20.54 -1.49 36.42
C LEU A 408 20.76 -3.00 36.57
N SER A 409 21.99 -3.46 36.37
CA SER A 409 22.39 -4.84 36.65
C SER A 409 23.79 -4.91 37.26
N ASN A 410 24.15 -6.08 37.79
CA ASN A 410 25.53 -6.36 38.20
C ASN A 410 26.55 -6.30 37.04
N LYS A 411 26.09 -6.34 35.78
CA LYS A 411 26.93 -6.23 34.58
C LYS A 411 27.08 -4.79 34.07
N GLY A 412 26.30 -3.84 34.60
CA GLY A 412 26.42 -2.43 34.21
C GLY A 412 25.15 -1.60 34.36
N GLN A 413 25.27 -0.34 33.96
CA GLN A 413 24.23 0.68 33.95
C GLN A 413 23.67 0.82 32.53
N GLN A 414 22.61 0.08 32.21
CA GLN A 414 22.02 0.09 30.89
C GLN A 414 20.51 -0.08 30.97
N ILE A 415 19.79 0.79 30.25
CA ILE A 415 18.36 0.66 30.01
C ILE A 415 18.17 -0.41 28.92
N THR A 416 17.56 -1.53 29.26
CA THR A 416 17.28 -2.63 28.32
C THR A 416 16.01 -3.37 28.69
N GLN A 417 15.52 -4.25 27.81
CA GLN A 417 14.41 -5.13 28.15
C GLN A 417 14.77 -6.01 29.36
N ALA A 418 13.80 -6.24 30.23
CA ALA A 418 14.03 -6.96 31.46
C ALA A 418 14.57 -8.37 31.23
N GLY A 419 15.68 -8.68 31.90
CA GLY A 419 16.34 -9.98 31.86
C GLY A 419 17.43 -10.11 30.78
N TYR A 420 17.53 -9.18 29.83
CA TYR A 420 18.50 -9.25 28.72
C TYR A 420 19.95 -9.23 29.21
N SER A 421 20.26 -8.51 30.28
CA SER A 421 21.64 -8.41 30.77
C SER A 421 22.16 -9.73 31.34
N ASN A 422 21.32 -10.45 32.10
CA ASN A 422 21.77 -11.53 32.98
C ASN A 422 21.21 -12.92 32.68
N TYR A 423 19.97 -12.99 32.23
CA TYR A 423 19.20 -14.23 32.22
C TYR A 423 18.99 -14.76 30.81
N VAL A 424 18.66 -13.90 29.86
CA VAL A 424 18.48 -14.27 28.44
C VAL A 424 19.84 -14.58 27.80
N GLY A 425 19.89 -15.66 27.01
CA GLY A 425 21.12 -16.10 26.35
C GLY A 425 22.13 -16.81 27.26
N ASN A 426 21.84 -16.95 28.55
CA ASN A 426 22.66 -17.69 29.51
C ASN A 426 22.12 -19.13 29.67
N SER A 427 22.91 -20.12 29.25
CA SER A 427 22.53 -21.54 29.22
C SER A 427 22.20 -22.14 30.58
N GLN A 428 22.54 -21.47 31.68
CA GLN A 428 22.12 -21.87 33.03
C GLN A 428 20.60 -21.74 33.22
N TYR A 429 19.97 -20.74 32.58
CA TYR A 429 18.57 -20.38 32.82
C TYR A 429 17.61 -20.86 31.74
N GLY A 430 18.10 -21.20 30.56
CA GLY A 430 17.25 -21.57 29.45
C GLY A 430 18.04 -21.96 28.20
N THR A 431 17.30 -22.11 27.10
CA THR A 431 17.85 -22.44 25.79
C THR A 431 17.09 -21.76 24.66
N TRP A 432 17.70 -21.64 23.49
CA TRP A 432 17.04 -21.16 22.28
C TRP A 432 16.23 -22.31 21.65
N LYS A 433 14.92 -22.12 21.48
CA LYS A 433 14.00 -23.04 20.80
C LYS A 433 13.58 -22.49 19.46
N GLN A 434 13.44 -23.35 18.46
CA GLN A 434 13.02 -22.99 17.11
C GLN A 434 11.50 -23.21 16.94
N ASN A 435 10.80 -22.26 16.32
CA ASN A 435 9.43 -22.42 15.82
C ASN A 435 9.30 -21.85 14.38
N ASP A 436 8.07 -21.82 13.85
CA ASP A 436 7.74 -21.31 12.51
C ASP A 436 7.94 -19.78 12.33
N GLU A 437 8.13 -19.06 13.44
CA GLU A 437 8.32 -17.60 13.52
C GLU A 437 9.80 -17.23 13.78
N GLY A 438 10.63 -18.15 14.28
CA GLY A 438 12.04 -17.93 14.56
C GLY A 438 12.58 -18.73 15.76
N SER A 439 13.82 -18.42 16.15
CA SER A 439 14.37 -18.91 17.42
C SER A 439 13.93 -17.99 18.57
N PHE A 440 13.34 -18.53 19.64
CA PHE A 440 12.98 -17.78 20.85
C PHE A 440 13.62 -18.37 22.10
N TRP A 441 13.78 -17.56 23.14
CA TRP A 441 14.35 -17.98 24.42
C TRP A 441 13.29 -18.68 25.28
N GLU A 442 13.61 -19.90 25.71
CA GLU A 442 12.79 -20.68 26.64
C GLU A 442 13.54 -20.85 27.95
N PHE A 443 12.95 -20.36 29.05
CA PHE A 443 13.47 -20.63 30.40
C PHE A 443 13.20 -22.08 30.79
N TYR A 444 14.16 -22.75 31.45
CA TYR A 444 13.93 -24.08 32.00
C TYR A 444 12.79 -24.05 33.04
N GLY A 445 12.09 -25.17 33.24
CA GLY A 445 10.91 -25.27 34.11
C GLY A 445 11.02 -24.55 35.46
N LYS A 446 12.15 -24.75 36.18
CA LYS A 446 12.44 -24.08 37.46
C LYS A 446 12.60 -22.56 37.41
N TYR A 447 12.68 -21.99 36.21
CA TYR A 447 12.86 -20.57 35.91
C TYR A 447 11.72 -19.99 35.09
N VAL A 448 10.63 -20.74 34.84
CA VAL A 448 9.48 -20.26 34.07
C VAL A 448 8.89 -18.99 34.66
N LEU A 449 8.92 -18.82 35.98
CA LEU A 449 8.47 -17.58 36.63
C LEU A 449 9.19 -16.32 36.10
N LEU A 450 10.44 -16.44 35.62
CA LEU A 450 11.18 -15.32 35.05
C LEU A 450 10.50 -14.75 33.80
N SER A 451 9.83 -15.56 32.97
CA SER A 451 9.11 -15.05 31.80
C SER A 451 7.97 -14.12 32.21
N THR A 452 7.24 -14.49 33.28
CA THR A 452 6.16 -13.66 33.83
C THR A 452 6.71 -12.40 34.50
N LEU A 453 7.81 -12.52 35.23
CA LEU A 453 8.43 -11.41 35.97
C LEU A 453 9.05 -10.35 35.07
N PHE A 454 9.72 -10.76 34.00
CA PHE A 454 10.26 -9.82 33.01
C PHE A 454 9.17 -9.24 32.13
N ASN A 455 7.92 -9.69 32.31
CA ASN A 455 6.77 -9.31 31.52
C ASN A 455 7.05 -9.49 30.01
N SER A 456 8.07 -10.28 29.69
CA SER A 456 8.59 -10.43 28.36
C SER A 456 7.75 -11.48 27.68
N ASN A 457 7.22 -11.10 26.52
CA ASN A 457 6.85 -12.10 25.53
C ASN A 457 8.01 -13.03 25.23
N ARG A 458 7.74 -14.05 24.41
CA ARG A 458 8.79 -14.76 23.67
C ARG A 458 9.87 -13.78 23.20
N ILE A 459 11.06 -13.94 23.76
CA ILE A 459 12.23 -13.14 23.44
C ILE A 459 12.89 -13.79 22.23
N TYR A 460 12.92 -13.12 21.09
CA TYR A 460 13.47 -13.70 19.87
C TYR A 460 15.00 -13.53 19.81
N ARG A 461 15.65 -14.52 19.21
CA ARG A 461 17.12 -14.59 19.09
C ARG A 461 17.68 -13.45 18.26
N SER A 462 16.95 -13.02 17.24
CA SER A 462 17.27 -11.84 16.42
C SER A 462 17.43 -10.60 17.30
N ASP A 463 16.42 -10.32 18.13
CA ASP A 463 16.37 -9.13 18.98
C ASP A 463 17.48 -9.14 20.02
N TYR A 464 17.65 -10.29 20.69
CA TYR A 464 18.76 -10.46 21.62
C TYR A 464 20.12 -10.33 20.95
N THR A 465 20.28 -10.80 19.71
CA THR A 465 21.52 -10.65 18.95
C THR A 465 21.79 -9.18 18.63
N THR A 466 20.77 -8.42 18.22
CA THR A 466 20.87 -6.98 17.97
C THR A 466 21.27 -6.22 19.24
N TYR A 467 20.58 -6.49 20.36
CA TYR A 467 20.96 -5.96 21.67
C TYR A 467 22.42 -6.28 21.99
N ASN A 468 22.79 -7.55 21.92
CA ASN A 468 24.11 -8.02 22.34
C ASN A 468 25.24 -7.48 21.45
N ARG A 469 24.97 -7.24 20.16
CA ARG A 469 25.95 -6.77 19.18
C ARG A 469 26.17 -5.25 19.23
N TYR A 470 25.10 -4.45 19.36
CA TYR A 470 25.18 -3.00 19.16
C TYR A 470 24.91 -2.19 20.43
N TYR A 471 24.14 -2.74 21.37
CA TYR A 471 23.68 -2.00 22.54
C TYR A 471 24.41 -2.39 23.81
N ARG A 472 24.70 -3.68 24.03
CA ARG A 472 25.25 -4.17 25.30
C ARG A 472 26.52 -3.47 25.79
N THR A 473 27.42 -3.12 24.86
CA THR A 473 28.68 -2.44 25.17
C THR A 473 28.60 -0.94 24.97
N SER A 474 27.59 -0.45 24.25
CA SER A 474 27.35 0.98 24.12
C SER A 474 26.54 1.45 25.32
N SER A 475 26.79 2.66 25.77
CA SER A 475 26.09 3.27 26.91
C SER A 475 24.64 3.68 26.57
N ARG A 476 23.99 2.95 25.66
CA ARG A 476 22.75 3.31 24.97
C ARG A 476 21.57 2.48 25.48
N PRO A 477 20.39 3.10 25.64
CA PRO A 477 19.15 2.38 25.87
C PRO A 477 18.80 1.43 24.73
N TYR A 478 18.21 0.27 25.03
CA TYR A 478 17.66 -0.67 24.06
C TYR A 478 16.24 -1.07 24.44
N TYR A 479 15.26 -0.66 23.64
CA TYR A 479 13.83 -0.90 23.92
C TYR A 479 13.27 -2.17 23.26
N GLY A 480 14.09 -2.92 22.52
CA GLY A 480 13.64 -4.06 21.71
C GLY A 480 13.64 -3.79 20.22
N SER A 481 13.34 -4.83 19.43
CA SER A 481 13.06 -4.71 18.00
C SER A 481 11.58 -4.40 17.79
N VAL A 482 11.25 -3.52 16.84
CA VAL A 482 9.86 -3.30 16.40
C VAL A 482 9.34 -4.52 15.61
N TYR A 483 10.22 -5.47 15.28
CA TYR A 483 10.00 -6.55 14.34
C TYR A 483 9.23 -7.77 14.87
N VAL A 484 8.66 -7.71 16.08
CA VAL A 484 7.90 -8.85 16.59
C VAL A 484 6.62 -8.36 17.24
N PRO A 485 5.49 -9.06 17.01
CA PRO A 485 4.21 -8.53 17.38
C PRO A 485 4.15 -8.26 18.90
N LEU A 486 3.89 -7.00 19.27
CA LEU A 486 3.85 -6.50 20.65
C LEU A 486 2.73 -7.17 21.45
N GLN A 487 3.00 -8.34 22.00
CA GLN A 487 2.47 -8.77 23.29
C GLN A 487 3.55 -8.65 24.38
N SER A 488 4.78 -8.15 24.08
CA SER A 488 5.88 -8.04 25.05
C SER A 488 5.53 -6.94 26.02
N ALA A 489 4.95 -7.35 27.12
CA ALA A 489 4.39 -6.48 28.11
C ALA A 489 5.54 -5.75 28.82
N VAL A 490 5.51 -4.43 28.71
CA VAL A 490 6.16 -3.51 29.62
C VAL A 490 4.98 -2.70 30.14
N LYS A 491 4.85 -2.48 31.46
CA LYS A 491 3.76 -1.63 31.96
C LYS A 491 4.03 -0.21 31.45
N GLN A 492 3.35 0.14 30.36
CA GLN A 492 3.58 1.34 29.59
C GLN A 492 2.95 2.54 30.32
N THR A 493 3.74 3.57 30.66
CA THR A 493 3.18 4.83 31.16
C THR A 493 2.44 5.59 30.07
N PRO A 494 1.53 6.53 30.37
CA PRO A 494 0.87 7.36 29.37
C PRO A 494 1.84 8.11 28.43
N ARG A 495 3.07 8.39 28.87
CA ARG A 495 4.12 9.03 28.07
C ARG A 495 4.93 8.04 27.24
N PHE A 496 5.24 6.84 27.74
CA PHE A 496 5.74 5.74 26.90
C PHE A 496 4.67 5.29 25.90
N GLN A 497 3.39 5.29 26.27
CA GLN A 497 2.26 5.09 25.37
C GLN A 497 2.08 6.25 24.41
N GLN A 498 2.43 7.51 24.74
CA GLN A 498 2.44 8.61 23.78
C GLN A 498 3.67 8.58 22.87
N THR A 499 4.84 8.19 23.35
CA THR A 499 6.06 8.06 22.56
C THR A 499 5.98 6.81 21.68
N VAL A 500 5.45 5.70 22.21
CA VAL A 500 5.09 4.51 21.44
C VAL A 500 3.86 4.79 20.57
N ALA A 501 2.82 5.53 20.95
CA ALA A 501 1.71 5.88 20.05
C ALA A 501 2.13 6.87 18.96
N ASN A 502 3.04 7.80 19.24
CA ASN A 502 3.64 8.67 18.23
C ASN A 502 4.66 7.89 17.36
N ARG A 503 5.28 6.82 17.88
CA ARG A 503 6.15 5.88 17.13
C ARG A 503 5.38 4.73 16.44
N SER A 504 4.19 4.36 16.90
CA SER A 504 3.33 3.26 16.45
C SER A 504 2.17 3.74 15.59
N GLN A 505 1.91 5.05 15.57
CA GLN A 505 1.31 5.69 14.38
C GLN A 505 2.22 5.53 13.14
N LYS A 506 3.47 5.07 13.32
CA LYS A 506 4.40 4.68 12.25
C LYS A 506 4.84 3.20 12.24
N SER A 507 4.36 2.32 13.14
CA SER A 507 4.53 0.86 13.00
C SER A 507 3.30 0.07 13.48
N TRP A 508 2.67 -0.71 12.59
CA TRP A 508 1.24 -1.06 12.69
C TRP A 508 0.96 -2.57 12.75
N PHE A 509 1.87 -3.36 13.34
CA PHE A 509 1.59 -4.78 13.54
C PHE A 509 0.69 -5.00 14.76
N TYR A 510 -0.62 -4.70 14.63
CA TYR A 510 -1.75 -5.53 15.11
C TYR A 510 -3.13 -4.87 14.87
N ALA A 511 -3.88 -5.41 13.91
CA ALA A 511 -5.34 -5.35 13.89
C ALA A 511 -5.88 -6.39 14.88
N LYS A 512 -6.49 -5.93 15.97
CA LYS A 512 -7.23 -6.80 16.89
C LYS A 512 -8.54 -7.21 16.21
N SER A 513 -8.71 -8.49 15.95
CA SER A 513 -10.02 -9.10 15.77
C SER A 513 -10.80 -8.93 17.07
N VAL A 514 -11.84 -8.09 17.03
CA VAL A 514 -12.81 -7.96 18.11
C VAL A 514 -13.83 -9.09 17.96
N PRO A 515 -14.06 -9.96 18.97
CA PRO A 515 -15.31 -10.68 19.04
C PRO A 515 -16.39 -9.69 19.47
N SER A 516 -17.42 -9.59 18.63
CA SER A 516 -18.65 -8.85 18.90
C SER A 516 -19.20 -9.19 20.29
N ARG A 517 -19.32 -8.19 21.16
CA ARG A 517 -20.31 -8.21 22.24
C ARG A 517 -21.01 -6.87 22.35
N SER A 518 -22.30 -6.95 22.10
CA SER A 518 -23.33 -5.94 22.29
C SER A 518 -23.37 -5.42 23.72
N SER A 519 -23.46 -4.10 23.87
CA SER A 519 -24.46 -3.49 24.74
C SER A 519 -24.62 -2.01 24.39
N LYS A 520 -25.84 -1.69 23.98
CA LYS A 520 -26.43 -0.36 23.93
C LYS A 520 -26.02 0.48 25.15
N SER A 521 -25.61 1.72 24.92
CA SER A 521 -26.15 2.87 25.65
C SER A 521 -25.86 4.17 24.90
N THR A 522 -26.84 5.04 24.98
CA THR A 522 -27.18 6.20 24.15
C THR A 522 -26.12 7.30 24.16
N SER A 523 -25.77 7.75 22.96
CA SER A 523 -25.09 9.00 22.70
C SER A 523 -26.02 10.19 22.90
N THR A 524 -25.65 11.12 23.78
CA THR A 524 -25.89 12.56 23.55
C THR A 524 -24.62 13.14 22.96
N ALA A 525 -24.74 13.61 21.71
CA ALA A 525 -23.69 14.22 20.94
C ALA A 525 -23.34 15.62 21.47
N SER A 526 -22.07 15.98 21.42
CA SER A 526 -21.65 17.33 21.08
C SER A 526 -20.48 17.27 20.11
N THR A 527 -20.81 17.50 18.85
CA THR A 527 -19.94 17.93 17.76
C THR A 527 -18.89 18.96 18.20
N SER A 528 -17.62 18.73 17.83
CA SER A 528 -16.87 19.77 17.11
C SER A 528 -15.79 19.14 16.24
N ASN A 529 -15.96 19.27 14.93
CA ASN A 529 -14.89 19.23 13.95
C ASN A 529 -13.90 20.34 14.28
N LYS A 530 -12.60 20.02 14.34
CA LYS A 530 -11.53 21.00 14.01
C LYS A 530 -10.24 20.30 13.63
N SER A 531 -9.83 20.62 12.41
CA SER A 531 -8.58 20.29 11.73
C SER A 531 -7.35 20.66 12.57
N TRP A 532 -6.42 19.72 12.71
CA TRP A 532 -5.15 19.95 13.39
C TRP A 532 -4.06 20.43 12.43
N TYR A 533 -3.71 21.70 12.62
CA TYR A 533 -2.41 22.36 12.46
C TYR A 533 -1.23 21.50 11.99
N TYR A 534 -0.73 21.80 10.78
CA TYR A 534 0.70 21.71 10.45
C TYR A 534 1.41 22.99 10.94
N GLY A 535 2.57 22.83 11.58
CA GLY A 535 3.51 23.92 11.81
C GLY A 535 3.93 24.11 13.26
N ARG A 536 4.96 23.37 13.70
CA ARG A 536 5.89 23.86 14.72
C ARG A 536 7.33 23.54 14.33
N GLN A 537 8.02 24.60 13.92
CA GLN A 537 9.47 24.74 13.94
C GLN A 537 10.00 24.45 15.36
N PRO A 538 11.19 23.85 15.52
CA PRO A 538 11.80 23.68 16.83
C PRO A 538 12.20 25.06 17.40
N MET A 539 11.53 25.45 18.49
CA MET A 539 11.99 26.56 19.32
C MET A 539 13.35 26.21 19.91
N LYS A 540 14.38 27.00 19.55
CA LYS A 540 15.66 27.04 20.23
C LYS A 540 15.43 27.28 21.72
N ARG A 541 15.88 26.36 22.57
CA ARG A 541 15.91 26.54 24.02
C ARG A 541 16.91 27.65 24.38
N SER A 542 16.40 28.63 25.12
CA SER A 542 17.12 29.77 25.71
C SER A 542 18.16 29.32 26.73
N SER A 543 19.38 29.85 26.63
CA SER A 543 20.37 29.86 27.71
C SER A 543 20.17 31.09 28.59
N TYR A 544 20.16 30.88 29.91
CA TYR A 544 20.18 31.94 30.91
C TYR A 544 21.60 32.10 31.48
N THR A 545 22.05 33.37 31.53
CA THR A 545 23.17 33.95 32.31
C THR A 545 24.59 33.56 31.85
N SER A 546 25.58 34.46 31.76
CA SER A 546 25.99 35.47 32.76
C SER A 546 26.73 36.69 32.15
N LYS A 547 26.71 37.77 32.95
CA LYS A 547 27.38 39.08 32.79
C LYS A 547 28.87 38.99 32.41
N SER A 548 29.32 39.88 31.52
CA SER A 548 30.51 40.73 31.73
C SER A 548 30.70 41.79 30.61
N THR A 549 30.71 43.05 31.05
CA THR A 549 31.52 44.21 30.58
C THR A 549 31.55 44.63 29.09
N ALA A 550 30.86 45.74 28.85
CA ALA A 550 31.32 46.97 28.19
C ALA A 550 32.31 46.91 27.01
N SER A 551 31.87 47.43 25.86
CA SER A 551 32.50 48.63 25.27
C SER A 551 31.61 49.28 24.21
N ASN A 552 31.71 50.60 24.18
CA ASN A 552 31.00 51.57 23.35
C ASN A 552 31.30 51.41 21.85
N ARG A 553 30.33 51.68 20.97
CA ARG A 553 30.20 52.94 20.19
C ARG A 553 29.21 52.79 19.02
N SER A 554 28.33 53.79 18.90
CA SER A 554 27.83 54.49 17.70
C SER A 554 27.76 53.73 16.36
N SER A 555 26.72 53.82 15.53
CA SER A 555 26.10 55.05 15.05
C SER A 555 24.97 54.71 14.08
N TYR A 556 23.88 55.46 14.18
CA TYR A 556 22.93 55.94 13.17
C TYR A 556 22.85 55.36 11.74
N GLY A 557 21.60 55.29 11.26
CA GLY A 557 21.21 55.53 9.86
C GLY A 557 20.27 54.47 9.29
N ARG A 558 18.96 54.50 9.54
CA ARG A 558 17.92 55.17 8.71
C ARG A 558 18.09 54.90 7.21
N SER A 559 17.23 54.03 6.65
CA SER A 559 16.09 54.39 5.76
C SER A 559 16.55 54.74 4.35
N SER A 560 15.94 54.32 3.24
CA SER A 560 14.64 53.76 2.90
C SER A 560 14.67 53.54 1.37
N THR A 561 13.71 52.77 0.82
CA THR A 561 13.02 53.00 -0.48
C THR A 561 13.86 53.30 -1.73
N ALA A 562 13.62 52.77 -2.91
CA ALA A 562 12.60 51.96 -3.55
C ALA A 562 13.05 51.88 -5.02
N SER A 563 12.24 51.23 -5.86
CA SER A 563 12.20 51.38 -7.32
C SER A 563 13.32 50.67 -8.09
N SER A 564 13.13 50.15 -9.30
CA SER A 564 12.00 49.53 -10.02
C SER A 564 12.51 49.35 -11.45
N SER A 565 12.08 48.27 -12.10
CA SER A 565 12.14 48.08 -13.57
C SER A 565 13.55 47.93 -14.14
N SER A 566 13.79 47.27 -15.26
CA SER A 566 12.98 46.95 -16.44
C SER A 566 13.68 45.79 -17.14
N GLY A 567 12.96 44.81 -17.70
CA GLY A 567 12.74 44.73 -19.15
C GLY A 567 13.90 44.00 -19.84
N SER A 568 13.75 42.85 -20.48
CA SER A 568 12.94 42.54 -21.67
C SER A 568 13.90 42.09 -22.79
N TYR A 569 13.82 40.79 -23.10
CA TYR A 569 13.92 40.12 -24.41
C TYR A 569 15.08 40.46 -25.39
N SER A 570 15.73 39.41 -25.92
CA SER A 570 15.61 38.97 -27.33
C SER A 570 16.90 38.40 -27.94
N SER A 571 16.84 37.12 -28.31
CA SER A 571 17.28 36.43 -29.54
C SER A 571 18.51 36.88 -30.39
N GLY A 572 19.26 35.86 -30.86
CA GLY A 572 20.00 35.82 -32.14
C GLY A 572 21.46 35.37 -31.96
N ARG A 573 21.87 34.13 -32.27
CA ARG A 573 22.42 33.65 -33.58
C ARG A 573 23.18 34.76 -34.33
N SER A 574 24.42 34.61 -34.79
CA SER A 574 25.25 33.45 -35.17
C SER A 574 26.58 33.99 -35.70
N SER A 575 27.69 33.25 -35.58
CA SER A 575 28.60 32.94 -36.70
C SER A 575 29.93 32.34 -36.22
N SER A 576 30.44 31.48 -37.09
CA SER A 576 31.63 30.66 -37.05
C SER A 576 32.88 31.39 -37.54
N SER A 577 34.07 31.01 -37.05
CA SER A 577 35.27 30.96 -37.88
C SER A 577 36.28 29.92 -37.36
N SER A 578 36.85 29.24 -38.33
CA SER A 578 37.64 28.02 -38.32
C SER A 578 39.15 28.22 -38.16
N GLY A 579 39.83 27.16 -37.70
CA GLY A 579 41.01 26.63 -38.39
C GLY A 579 42.36 26.76 -37.68
N SER A 580 42.95 25.63 -37.31
CA SER A 580 44.31 25.19 -37.72
C SER A 580 44.73 23.92 -36.97
N SER A 581 45.67 23.18 -37.56
CA SER A 581 45.78 21.73 -37.61
C SER A 581 47.22 21.24 -37.34
N SER A 582 47.39 19.90 -37.23
CA SER A 582 48.63 19.09 -37.41
C SER A 582 49.40 18.71 -36.12
N SER A 583 49.35 17.45 -35.64
CA SER A 583 50.16 16.23 -35.96
C SER A 583 51.53 16.19 -35.24
N GLY A 584 52.10 15.12 -34.67
CA GLY A 584 51.79 13.68 -34.58
C GLY A 584 52.86 12.92 -33.72
N TYR A 585 52.85 11.57 -33.82
CA TYR A 585 53.78 10.52 -33.29
C TYR A 585 53.47 9.89 -31.91
N ARG A 586 52.99 8.61 -31.86
CA ARG A 586 53.67 7.28 -31.78
C ARG A 586 54.13 6.94 -30.33
N SER A 587 54.03 5.73 -29.75
CA SER A 587 54.09 4.33 -30.24
C SER A 587 53.72 3.29 -29.14
N SER A 588 53.41 2.06 -29.59
CA SER A 588 53.62 0.71 -28.97
C SER A 588 52.87 0.35 -27.66
N SER A 589 52.21 -0.81 -27.51
CA SER A 589 52.71 -2.17 -27.82
C SER A 589 51.61 -3.24 -27.91
N SER A 590 51.94 -4.26 -28.71
CA SER A 590 51.27 -5.48 -29.19
C SER A 590 51.34 -6.66 -28.19
N SER A 591 50.24 -7.38 -27.93
CA SER A 591 49.86 -8.72 -28.43
C SER A 591 50.84 -9.89 -28.25
N SER A 592 50.37 -11.01 -27.70
CA SER A 592 50.50 -12.33 -28.34
C SER A 592 49.58 -13.39 -27.70
N SER A 593 49.19 -14.31 -28.56
CA SER A 593 48.17 -15.35 -28.48
C SER A 593 48.79 -16.73 -28.26
N ARG A 594 47.98 -17.73 -27.86
CA ARG A 594 48.16 -19.13 -28.28
C ARG A 594 46.85 -19.95 -28.13
N SER A 595 46.30 -20.24 -29.31
CA SER A 595 45.65 -21.46 -29.82
C SER A 595 46.03 -22.80 -29.15
N SER A 596 45.34 -23.94 -29.27
CA SER A 596 44.02 -24.41 -29.74
C SER A 596 44.05 -25.97 -29.67
N SER A 597 42.90 -26.64 -29.88
CA SER A 597 42.71 -28.07 -30.27
C SER A 597 42.69 -29.12 -29.14
N SER A 598 42.06 -30.30 -29.29
CA SER A 598 40.72 -30.71 -29.76
C SER A 598 40.53 -32.19 -29.39
N SER A 599 39.29 -32.60 -29.09
CA SER A 599 38.68 -33.92 -29.35
C SER A 599 39.29 -35.24 -28.81
N SER A 600 38.51 -35.95 -27.97
CA SER A 600 37.82 -37.23 -28.28
C SER A 600 37.91 -38.38 -27.24
N ARG A 601 36.71 -38.91 -26.94
CA ARG A 601 36.29 -40.33 -26.77
C ARG A 601 36.94 -41.30 -25.74
N THR A 602 36.00 -41.88 -24.96
CA THR A 602 35.76 -43.32 -24.64
C THR A 602 36.53 -44.08 -23.55
N THR A 603 35.71 -44.55 -22.57
CA THR A 603 35.59 -45.90 -21.97
C THR A 603 36.59 -46.46 -20.95
N ARG A 604 35.96 -47.18 -19.99
CA ARG A 604 36.38 -48.38 -19.22
C ARG A 604 37.01 -48.24 -17.83
N SER A 605 36.14 -48.47 -16.84
CA SER A 605 36.21 -49.50 -15.77
C SER A 605 37.53 -50.22 -15.45
N SER A 606 37.91 -50.24 -14.17
CA SER A 606 38.42 -51.38 -13.35
C SER A 606 38.85 -50.83 -11.97
N SER A 607 38.20 -51.19 -10.86
CA SER A 607 38.43 -52.37 -9.98
C SER A 607 39.85 -52.49 -9.40
N SER A 608 39.95 -52.45 -8.06
CA SER A 608 40.90 -53.14 -7.15
C SER A 608 41.20 -52.23 -5.93
N SER A 609 40.64 -52.49 -4.74
CA SER A 609 40.92 -53.55 -3.77
C SER A 609 42.07 -53.25 -2.81
N SER A 610 41.83 -53.58 -1.54
CA SER A 610 42.80 -53.77 -0.45
C SER A 610 43.35 -52.46 0.17
N ARG A 611 43.58 -52.34 1.48
CA ARG A 611 43.77 -53.35 2.52
C ARG A 611 43.57 -52.70 3.89
N SER A 612 42.95 -53.47 4.76
CA SER A 612 42.93 -53.37 6.22
C SER A 612 44.33 -53.21 6.82
N ARG A 613 44.43 -52.47 7.94
CA ARG A 613 45.18 -52.90 9.12
C ARG A 613 44.83 -52.09 10.38
N SER A 614 44.23 -52.83 11.30
CA SER A 614 44.14 -52.64 12.74
C SER A 614 45.49 -52.72 13.45
N SER A 615 45.69 -51.91 14.48
CA SER A 615 46.43 -52.23 15.74
C SER A 615 46.39 -50.97 16.63
N SER A 616 45.63 -50.89 17.72
CA SER A 616 45.87 -51.46 19.06
C SER A 616 47.26 -51.15 19.67
N SER A 617 47.28 -50.25 20.65
CA SER A 617 47.92 -50.37 21.99
C SER A 617 48.17 -48.96 22.54
N ARG A 618 47.57 -48.55 23.66
CA ARG A 618 47.84 -48.90 25.08
C ARG A 618 49.07 -48.16 25.62
N GLY A 619 48.88 -47.47 26.75
CA GLY A 619 49.98 -47.05 27.63
C GLY A 619 49.91 -45.57 27.97
N GLY A 620 49.37 -45.26 29.14
CA GLY A 620 49.30 -43.90 29.67
C GLY A 620 50.61 -43.37 30.26
N LYS A 621 50.53 -42.11 30.67
CA LYS A 621 51.00 -41.57 31.95
C LYS A 621 50.07 -40.43 32.33
#